data_AF-A0AAN4YN89-F1
#
_entry.id   AF-A0AAN4YN89-F1
#
_cell.length_a   1.000
_cell.length_b   1.000
_cell.length_c   1.000
_cell.angle_alpha   90.00
_cell.angle_beta   90.00
_cell.angle_gamma   90.00
#
_symmetry.space_group_name_H-M   'P 1'
#
loop_
_entity.id
_entity.type
_entity.pdbx_description
1 polymer ?
#
loop_
_entity_poly.entity_id
_entity_poly.type
_entity_poly.pdbx_seq_one_letter_code
_entity_poly.pdbx_strand_id
1 'polypeptide(L)'
;MYLLKMEAFTAVAVWAMTSACRSVARDWANGLCPRDDADLQELGAKLSSTAKVYFPGSSEFEDASARWSTLAEPNVTVVVVPGTESDVVETVKFANKKDLPFLAYNGAHGALTTLGQMTHGIEISLSQLSSVEVADDGKTAKFGGGTISKTVTDELWKVDKQAGKFIGSVIFRPVQNADFPKQ
;
A
#
# COMPACT_ATOMS: atom_id res chain seq x y z
N MET A 1 65.44 -25.69 -48.66
CA MET A 1 65.10 -27.12 -48.64
C MET A 1 65.49 -27.65 -47.26
N TYR A 2 64.64 -28.51 -46.67
CA TYR A 2 64.54 -28.96 -45.26
C TYR A 2 63.51 -28.18 -44.41
N LEU A 3 62.67 -28.77 -43.55
CA LEU A 3 61.78 -29.96 -43.54
C LEU A 3 61.02 -29.88 -42.18
N LEU A 4 59.87 -30.58 -42.05
CA LEU A 4 59.08 -30.86 -40.82
C LEU A 4 58.24 -29.68 -40.28
N LYS A 5 56.89 -29.65 -40.30
CA LYS A 5 55.79 -30.60 -40.02
C LYS A 5 55.63 -30.92 -38.52
N MET A 6 54.35 -30.84 -38.06
CA MET A 6 53.73 -31.39 -36.84
C MET A 6 53.85 -30.57 -35.53
N GLU A 7 52.86 -30.38 -34.64
CA GLU A 7 51.42 -30.70 -34.52
C GLU A 7 50.77 -29.82 -33.42
N ALA A 8 49.45 -29.93 -33.32
CA ALA A 8 48.68 -30.19 -32.10
C ALA A 8 48.11 -29.02 -31.29
N PHE A 9 46.78 -29.09 -31.24
CA PHE A 9 45.83 -28.46 -30.33
C PHE A 9 46.30 -28.39 -28.89
N THR A 10 46.10 -27.23 -28.26
CA THR A 10 45.89 -27.15 -26.81
C THR A 10 44.86 -26.06 -26.52
N ALA A 11 43.67 -26.52 -26.14
CA ALA A 11 42.63 -25.73 -25.51
C ALA A 11 43.18 -25.19 -24.17
N VAL A 12 43.16 -23.87 -23.99
CA VAL A 12 43.47 -23.27 -22.68
C VAL A 12 42.16 -23.04 -21.93
N ALA A 13 42.11 -23.67 -20.77
CA ALA A 13 40.99 -23.75 -19.86
C ALA A 13 40.56 -22.39 -19.30
N VAL A 14 39.24 -22.23 -19.16
CA VAL A 14 38.59 -21.18 -18.37
C VAL A 14 38.86 -21.44 -16.89
N TRP A 15 39.50 -20.48 -16.22
CA TRP A 15 39.62 -20.33 -14.76
C TRP A 15 39.66 -18.81 -14.53
N ALA A 16 39.10 -18.19 -13.50
CA ALA A 16 38.18 -18.52 -12.43
C ALA A 16 37.69 -17.16 -11.88
N MET A 17 36.65 -17.16 -11.07
CA MET A 17 35.99 -15.96 -10.52
C MET A 17 36.95 -14.98 -9.83
N THR A 18 36.89 -13.71 -10.23
CA THR A 18 37.26 -12.57 -9.38
C THR A 18 36.00 -11.86 -8.91
N SER A 19 35.37 -12.46 -7.90
CA SER A 19 34.50 -11.78 -6.96
C SER A 19 35.33 -10.81 -6.13
N ALA A 20 35.30 -9.52 -6.47
CA ALA A 20 35.18 -8.39 -5.53
C ALA A 20 35.51 -7.05 -6.22
N CYS A 21 34.55 -6.14 -6.10
CA CYS A 21 34.68 -4.68 -6.07
C CYS A 21 35.29 -3.95 -7.27
N ARG A 22 34.41 -3.46 -8.15
CA ARG A 22 34.50 -2.09 -8.70
C ARG A 22 33.11 -1.45 -8.72
N SER A 23 32.58 -1.10 -7.55
CA SER A 23 31.50 -0.12 -7.46
C SER A 23 32.11 1.28 -7.63
N VAL A 24 32.40 1.66 -8.87
CA VAL A 24 32.72 3.04 -9.26
C VAL A 24 31.57 3.55 -10.12
N ALA A 25 30.46 3.78 -9.44
CA ALA A 25 29.40 4.71 -9.82
C ALA A 25 28.65 5.14 -8.54
N ARG A 26 29.38 5.33 -7.44
CA ARG A 26 28.90 6.10 -6.29
C ARG A 26 29.54 7.47 -6.44
N ASP A 27 28.73 8.48 -6.74
CA ASP A 27 28.96 9.88 -6.31
C ASP A 27 27.87 10.87 -6.79
N TRP A 28 26.68 10.40 -7.16
CA TRP A 28 25.54 11.28 -7.49
C TRP A 28 24.18 10.79 -6.96
N ALA A 29 24.17 9.83 -6.02
CA ALA A 29 22.95 9.18 -5.53
C ALA A 29 22.75 9.26 -3.99
N ASN A 30 23.30 10.28 -3.33
CA ASN A 30 23.00 10.53 -1.91
C ASN A 30 21.63 11.21 -1.74
N GLY A 31 20.55 10.53 -2.13
CA GLY A 31 19.20 11.07 -1.95
C GLY A 31 18.02 10.11 -2.13
N LEU A 32 18.18 8.94 -2.76
CA LEU A 32 17.05 8.07 -3.10
C LEU A 32 17.45 6.59 -3.09
N CYS A 33 17.63 5.99 -1.92
CA CYS A 33 17.68 4.53 -1.69
C CYS A 33 17.11 4.23 -0.29
N PRO A 34 16.56 3.02 -0.05
CA PRO A 34 15.69 2.72 1.09
C PRO A 34 16.40 3.06 2.40
N ARG A 35 15.74 3.85 3.27
CA ARG A 35 16.14 3.93 4.69
C ARG A 35 16.29 2.49 5.18
N ASP A 36 17.49 2.15 5.67
CA ASP A 36 17.99 0.80 5.95
C ASP A 36 16.91 -0.27 6.13
N ASP A 37 17.01 -1.40 5.41
CA ASP A 37 16.14 -2.58 5.59
C ASP A 37 15.96 -2.95 7.07
N ALA A 38 16.97 -2.69 7.91
CA ALA A 38 16.93 -2.88 9.35
C ALA A 38 15.86 -2.05 10.08
N ASP A 39 15.64 -0.79 9.69
CA ASP A 39 14.63 0.09 10.30
C ASP A 39 13.21 -0.38 9.94
N LEU A 40 13.00 -0.78 8.70
CA LEU A 40 11.72 -1.29 8.22
C LEU A 40 11.43 -2.69 8.77
N GLN A 41 12.46 -3.51 9.00
CA GLN A 41 12.36 -4.73 9.78
C GLN A 41 12.00 -4.46 11.24
N GLU A 42 12.54 -3.41 11.87
CA GLU A 42 12.15 -3.00 13.22
C GLU A 42 10.67 -2.61 13.28
N LEU A 43 10.17 -1.87 12.28
CA LEU A 43 8.75 -1.57 12.16
C LEU A 43 7.94 -2.86 12.02
N GLY A 44 8.28 -3.72 11.05
CA GLY A 44 7.56 -4.98 10.82
C GLY A 44 7.49 -5.88 12.06
N ALA A 45 8.55 -5.91 12.87
CA ALA A 45 8.58 -6.68 14.12
C ALA A 45 7.66 -6.14 15.23
N LYS A 46 7.24 -4.87 15.15
CA LYS A 46 6.29 -4.23 16.08
C LYS A 46 4.85 -4.33 15.64
N LEU A 47 4.62 -4.64 14.36
CA LEU A 47 3.28 -4.80 13.83
C LEU A 47 2.71 -6.17 14.18
N SER A 48 1.39 -6.26 14.18
CA SER A 48 0.65 -7.50 14.35
C SER A 48 0.97 -8.49 13.22
N SER A 49 0.73 -9.77 13.47
CA SER A 49 0.94 -10.83 12.47
C SER A 49 0.02 -10.74 11.24
N THR A 50 -1.02 -9.90 11.29
CA THR A 50 -1.95 -9.66 10.18
C THR A 50 -1.64 -8.38 9.41
N ALA A 51 -0.70 -7.57 9.89
CA ALA A 51 -0.19 -6.43 9.14
C ALA A 51 0.66 -6.89 7.95
N LYS A 52 0.68 -6.07 6.89
CA LYS A 52 1.47 -6.33 5.69
C LYS A 52 2.30 -5.09 5.37
N VAL A 53 3.50 -5.31 4.85
CA VAL A 53 4.40 -4.25 4.42
C VAL A 53 4.88 -4.59 3.01
N TYR A 54 4.68 -3.66 2.07
CA TYR A 54 5.07 -3.82 0.68
C TYR A 54 6.08 -2.74 0.28
N PHE A 55 6.92 -3.11 -0.69
CA PHE A 55 7.99 -2.26 -1.21
C PHE A 55 7.90 -2.17 -2.74
N PRO A 56 8.41 -1.07 -3.34
CA PRO A 56 8.42 -0.91 -4.78
C PRO A 56 9.00 -2.13 -5.52
N GLY A 57 8.35 -2.51 -6.62
CA GLY A 57 8.75 -3.65 -7.45
C GLY A 57 8.01 -4.96 -7.19
N SER A 58 7.06 -4.99 -6.25
CA SER A 58 6.12 -6.10 -6.07
C SER A 58 4.73 -5.75 -6.60
N SER A 59 3.97 -6.73 -7.09
CA SER A 59 2.59 -6.50 -7.56
C SER A 59 1.69 -6.00 -6.45
N GLU A 60 1.88 -6.47 -5.22
CA GLU A 60 1.11 -6.04 -4.05
C GLU A 60 1.34 -4.57 -3.71
N PHE A 61 2.56 -4.05 -3.93
CA PHE A 61 2.85 -2.64 -3.78
C PHE A 61 2.13 -1.80 -4.84
N GLU A 62 2.23 -2.20 -6.11
CA GLU A 62 1.56 -1.49 -7.22
C GLU A 62 0.04 -1.49 -7.04
N ASP A 63 -0.55 -2.64 -6.65
CA ASP A 63 -1.98 -2.78 -6.42
C ASP A 63 -2.45 -1.96 -5.21
N ALA A 64 -1.68 -1.94 -4.12
CA ALA A 64 -2.08 -1.22 -2.91
C ALA A 64 -1.94 0.29 -3.08
N SER A 65 -0.89 0.75 -3.76
CA SER A 65 -0.62 2.18 -3.98
C SER A 65 -1.38 2.79 -5.17
N ALA A 66 -2.08 1.96 -5.95
CA ALA A 66 -2.89 2.41 -7.08
C ALA A 66 -3.95 3.45 -6.66
N ARG A 67 -4.06 4.51 -7.45
CA ARG A 67 -5.01 5.61 -7.21
C ARG A 67 -5.98 5.79 -8.36
N TRP A 68 -7.17 6.29 -8.02
CA TRP A 68 -8.19 6.61 -9.03
C TRP A 68 -7.75 7.77 -9.96
N SER A 69 -6.96 8.71 -9.45
CA SER A 69 -6.48 9.87 -10.20
C SER A 69 -4.96 9.93 -10.20
N THR A 70 -4.36 10.17 -11.35
CA THR A 70 -2.92 10.44 -11.50
C THR A 70 -2.56 11.93 -11.29
N LEU A 71 -3.54 12.78 -10.93
CA LEU A 71 -3.28 14.19 -10.64
C LEU A 71 -2.39 14.33 -9.41
N ALA A 72 -1.19 14.90 -9.61
CA ALA A 72 -0.19 15.15 -8.55
C ALA A 72 -0.01 13.92 -7.65
N GLU A 73 0.39 12.81 -8.26
CA GLU A 73 0.54 11.55 -7.56
C GLU A 73 1.67 11.64 -6.52
N PRO A 74 1.40 11.28 -5.25
CA PRO A 74 2.45 11.18 -4.23
C PRO A 74 3.41 10.04 -4.57
N ASN A 75 4.69 10.22 -4.27
CA ASN A 75 5.70 9.17 -4.37
C ASN A 75 5.74 8.37 -3.06
N VAL A 76 5.02 7.24 -3.05
CA VAL A 76 5.02 6.26 -1.95
C VAL A 76 6.27 5.40 -2.05
N THR A 77 6.95 5.17 -0.93
CA THR A 77 8.16 4.33 -0.89
C THR A 77 8.00 3.07 -0.04
N VAL A 78 6.96 3.03 0.79
CA VAL A 78 6.57 1.88 1.61
C VAL A 78 5.06 1.91 1.74
N VAL A 79 4.39 0.77 1.55
CA VAL A 79 2.99 0.61 1.91
C VAL A 79 2.91 -0.23 3.17
N VAL A 80 2.21 0.26 4.18
CA VAL A 80 1.81 -0.51 5.36
C VAL A 80 0.31 -0.72 5.29
N VAL A 81 -0.12 -1.97 5.37
CA VAL A 81 -1.52 -2.36 5.52
C VAL A 81 -1.72 -2.84 6.96
N PRO A 82 -2.23 -1.99 7.87
CA PRO A 82 -2.45 -2.31 9.28
C PRO A 82 -3.45 -3.48 9.42
N GLY A 83 -3.19 -4.41 10.33
CA GLY A 83 -4.15 -5.46 10.70
C GLY A 83 -5.03 -5.07 11.89
N THR A 84 -4.56 -4.11 12.70
CA THR A 84 -5.22 -3.60 13.90
C THR A 84 -5.04 -2.08 14.02
N GLU A 85 -5.78 -1.43 14.91
CA GLU A 85 -5.59 -0.01 15.25
C GLU A 85 -4.19 0.25 15.83
N SER A 86 -3.61 -0.72 16.56
CA SER A 86 -2.27 -0.60 17.12
C SER A 86 -1.19 -0.50 16.03
N ASP A 87 -1.38 -1.18 14.91
CA ASP A 87 -0.46 -1.13 13.77
C ASP A 87 -0.40 0.27 13.15
N VAL A 88 -1.55 0.97 13.09
CA VAL A 88 -1.60 2.38 12.66
C VAL A 88 -0.78 3.24 13.61
N VAL A 89 -0.95 3.04 14.92
CA VAL A 89 -0.24 3.80 15.95
C VAL A 89 1.27 3.60 15.84
N GLU A 90 1.73 2.35 15.73
CA GLU A 90 3.16 2.05 15.61
C GLU A 90 3.74 2.57 14.29
N THR A 91 2.99 2.51 13.20
CA THR A 91 3.41 3.08 11.90
C THR A 91 3.58 4.59 11.97
N VAL A 92 2.62 5.31 12.58
CA VAL A 92 2.72 6.77 12.75
C VAL A 92 3.86 7.16 13.68
N LYS A 93 4.05 6.43 14.80
CA LYS A 93 5.19 6.65 15.70
C LYS A 93 6.53 6.45 14.98
N PHE A 94 6.64 5.39 14.18
CA PHE A 94 7.82 5.14 13.36
C PHE A 94 8.05 6.26 12.35
N ALA A 95 7.00 6.65 11.61
CA ALA A 95 7.08 7.73 10.62
C ALA A 95 7.58 9.03 11.26
N ASN A 96 7.01 9.42 12.40
CA ASN A 96 7.43 10.60 13.15
C ASN A 96 8.87 10.48 13.67
N LYS A 97 9.25 9.33 14.24
CA LYS A 97 10.63 9.09 14.74
C LYS A 97 11.66 9.21 13.62
N LYS A 98 11.29 8.84 12.39
CA LYS A 98 12.16 8.82 11.22
C LYS A 98 12.04 10.06 10.34
N ASP A 99 11.19 11.02 10.70
CA ASP A 99 10.84 12.18 9.88
C ASP A 99 10.45 11.76 8.45
N LEU A 100 9.54 10.79 8.39
CA LEU A 100 8.96 10.24 7.17
C LEU A 100 7.56 10.84 6.96
N PRO A 101 7.28 11.46 5.80
CA PRO A 101 5.92 11.82 5.44
C PRO A 101 5.06 10.56 5.38
N PHE A 102 3.79 10.68 5.74
CA PHE A 102 2.84 9.60 5.58
C PHE A 102 1.47 10.10 5.15
N LEU A 103 0.75 9.24 4.44
CA LEU A 103 -0.63 9.48 4.01
C LEU A 103 -1.49 8.27 4.38
N ALA A 104 -2.68 8.51 4.91
CA ALA A 104 -3.66 7.46 5.14
C ALA A 104 -4.47 7.22 3.85
N TYR A 105 -4.55 5.97 3.42
CA TYR A 105 -5.24 5.55 2.20
C TYR A 105 -6.45 4.67 2.55
N ASN A 106 -7.51 4.86 1.78
CA ASN A 106 -8.69 4.00 1.76
C ASN A 106 -9.17 3.90 0.30
N GLY A 107 -10.35 4.41 -0.07
CA GLY A 107 -10.86 4.33 -1.45
C GLY A 107 -10.10 5.13 -2.52
N ALA A 108 -8.95 5.73 -2.19
CA ALA A 108 -8.02 6.37 -3.13
C ALA A 108 -8.60 7.41 -4.12
N HIS A 109 -9.78 7.99 -3.83
CA HIS A 109 -10.47 8.97 -4.68
C HIS A 109 -10.05 10.43 -4.46
N GLY A 110 -9.20 10.71 -3.47
CA GLY A 110 -8.72 12.08 -3.22
C GLY A 110 -7.91 12.61 -4.41
N ALA A 111 -8.27 13.76 -4.97
CA ALA A 111 -7.62 14.36 -6.13
C ALA A 111 -7.18 15.80 -5.81
N LEU A 112 -6.19 15.93 -4.94
CA LEU A 112 -5.65 17.22 -4.48
C LEU A 112 -4.21 17.37 -4.95
N THR A 113 -3.83 18.56 -5.42
CA THR A 113 -2.48 18.85 -5.91
C THR A 113 -1.41 18.77 -4.81
N THR A 114 -1.80 18.92 -3.54
CA THR A 114 -0.90 18.82 -2.39
C THR A 114 -0.43 17.39 -2.11
N LEU A 115 -1.10 16.36 -2.64
CA LEU A 115 -0.68 14.97 -2.44
C LEU A 115 0.72 14.74 -3.04
N GLY A 116 0.97 15.27 -4.25
CA GLY A 116 2.26 15.17 -4.93
C GLY A 116 3.42 15.90 -4.24
N GLN A 117 3.17 16.61 -3.14
CA GLN A 117 4.25 17.16 -2.30
C GLN A 117 4.98 16.08 -1.51
N MET A 118 4.36 14.91 -1.29
CA MET A 118 5.04 13.75 -0.72
C MET A 118 5.94 13.11 -1.78
N THR A 119 7.24 13.43 -1.75
CA THR A 119 8.25 12.91 -2.69
C THR A 119 8.89 11.59 -2.24
N HIS A 120 8.60 11.18 -1.01
CA HIS A 120 8.94 9.90 -0.40
C HIS A 120 8.07 9.75 0.86
N GLY A 121 7.76 8.54 1.30
CA GLY A 121 6.95 8.36 2.50
C GLY A 121 6.26 7.01 2.62
N ILE A 122 5.41 6.94 3.64
CA ILE A 122 4.63 5.76 3.98
C ILE A 122 3.18 5.98 3.56
N GLU A 123 2.66 5.06 2.78
CA GLU A 123 1.22 4.88 2.67
C GLU A 123 0.72 3.99 3.80
N ILE A 124 -0.31 4.44 4.51
CA ILE A 124 -1.01 3.66 5.53
C ILE A 124 -2.36 3.24 4.94
N SER A 125 -2.43 2.07 4.32
CA SER A 125 -3.65 1.54 3.69
C SER A 125 -4.58 0.95 4.75
N LEU A 126 -5.67 1.65 5.07
CA LEU A 126 -6.62 1.24 6.10
C LEU A 126 -7.55 0.09 5.65
N SER A 127 -7.37 -0.45 4.44
CA SER A 127 -8.29 -1.38 3.78
C SER A 127 -8.70 -2.61 4.62
N GLN A 128 -7.81 -3.14 5.46
CA GLN A 128 -8.13 -4.26 6.36
C GLN A 128 -8.96 -3.84 7.59
N LEU A 129 -8.93 -2.57 7.97
CA LEU A 129 -9.72 -2.00 9.08
C LEU A 129 -11.11 -1.58 8.59
N SER A 130 -11.79 -2.49 7.91
CA SER A 130 -13.12 -2.30 7.32
C SER A 130 -14.16 -3.11 8.10
N SER A 131 -15.18 -2.45 8.64
CA SER A 131 -16.24 -3.08 9.41
C SER A 131 -17.51 -2.24 9.41
N VAL A 132 -18.66 -2.89 9.58
CA VAL A 132 -19.95 -2.25 9.77
C VAL A 132 -20.65 -2.91 10.95
N GLU A 133 -20.86 -2.14 12.02
CA GLU A 133 -21.56 -2.57 13.24
C GLU A 133 -22.78 -1.67 13.42
N VAL A 134 -24.00 -2.21 13.24
CA VAL A 134 -25.24 -1.47 13.51
C VAL A 134 -25.66 -1.72 14.95
N ALA A 135 -25.98 -0.67 15.69
CA ALA A 135 -26.46 -0.80 17.07
C ALA A 135 -27.81 -1.54 17.12
N ASP A 136 -28.08 -2.24 18.22
CA ASP A 136 -29.30 -3.05 18.39
C ASP A 136 -30.59 -2.23 18.21
N ASP A 137 -30.58 -0.95 18.55
CA ASP A 137 -31.72 -0.05 18.36
C ASP A 137 -31.91 0.41 16.90
N GLY A 138 -30.96 0.09 16.02
CA GLY A 138 -30.92 0.43 14.61
C GLY A 138 -30.85 1.93 14.32
N LYS A 139 -30.41 2.76 15.28
CA LYS A 139 -30.33 4.23 15.13
C LYS A 139 -28.92 4.73 14.83
N THR A 140 -27.90 3.95 15.15
CA THR A 140 -26.50 4.31 14.92
C THR A 140 -25.75 3.13 14.33
N ALA A 141 -24.64 3.43 13.66
CA ALA A 141 -23.70 2.43 13.17
C ALA A 141 -22.27 2.93 13.39
N LYS A 142 -21.36 2.00 13.66
CA LYS A 142 -19.92 2.20 13.75
C LYS A 142 -19.27 1.59 12.52
N PHE A 143 -18.36 2.34 11.89
CA PHE A 143 -17.63 1.90 10.71
C PHE A 143 -16.13 1.88 11.00
N GLY A 144 -15.44 0.85 10.51
CA GLY A 144 -13.98 0.84 10.47
C GLY A 144 -13.46 1.94 9.52
N GLY A 145 -12.30 2.51 9.82
CA GLY A 145 -11.73 3.63 9.03
C GLY A 145 -11.40 3.27 7.57
N GLY A 146 -11.22 1.98 7.27
CA GLY A 146 -11.03 1.43 5.93
C GLY A 146 -12.32 1.09 5.19
N THR A 147 -13.48 1.34 5.77
CA THR A 147 -14.74 0.96 5.13
C THR A 147 -15.03 1.89 3.96
N ILE A 148 -15.24 1.32 2.77
CA ILE A 148 -15.61 2.07 1.57
C ILE A 148 -17.13 2.30 1.52
N SER A 149 -17.55 3.36 0.82
CA SER A 149 -18.96 3.76 0.73
C SER A 149 -19.87 2.64 0.21
N LYS A 150 -19.39 1.81 -0.71
CA LYS A 150 -20.15 0.66 -1.22
C LYS A 150 -20.49 -0.33 -0.10
N THR A 151 -19.50 -0.73 0.70
CA THR A 151 -19.70 -1.63 1.84
C THR A 151 -20.66 -1.04 2.86
N VAL A 152 -20.50 0.25 3.21
CA VAL A 152 -21.45 0.94 4.11
C VAL A 152 -22.87 0.84 3.57
N THR A 153 -23.04 1.13 2.28
CA THR A 153 -24.33 1.14 1.61
C THR A 153 -24.95 -0.26 1.63
N ASP A 154 -24.21 -1.28 1.18
CA ASP A 154 -24.67 -2.65 1.09
C ASP A 154 -25.05 -3.23 2.46
N GLU A 155 -24.23 -3.05 3.50
CA GLU A 155 -24.49 -3.61 4.83
C GLU A 155 -25.67 -2.93 5.53
N LEU A 156 -25.84 -1.61 5.38
CA LEU A 156 -27.02 -0.93 5.92
C LEU A 156 -28.31 -1.35 5.19
N TRP A 157 -28.24 -1.56 3.87
CA TRP A 157 -29.38 -1.99 3.08
C TRP A 157 -29.92 -3.36 3.49
N LYS A 158 -29.03 -4.29 3.88
CA LYS A 158 -29.41 -5.63 4.38
C LYS A 158 -30.28 -5.58 5.65
N VAL A 159 -30.22 -4.49 6.41
CA VAL A 159 -30.97 -4.29 7.66
C VAL A 159 -32.01 -3.16 7.54
N ASP A 160 -32.42 -2.82 6.31
CA ASP A 160 -33.39 -1.76 6.00
C ASP A 160 -33.00 -0.38 6.58
N LYS A 161 -31.70 -0.05 6.53
CA LYS A 161 -31.13 1.23 6.98
C LYS A 161 -30.37 1.95 5.85
N GLN A 162 -30.16 3.25 6.05
CA GLN A 162 -29.24 4.05 5.25
C GLN A 162 -28.64 5.19 6.11
N ALA A 163 -27.46 5.68 5.73
CA ALA A 163 -26.82 6.83 6.36
C ALA A 163 -27.22 8.12 5.62
N GLY A 164 -28.07 8.95 6.25
CA GLY A 164 -28.46 10.25 5.70
C GLY A 164 -29.81 10.73 6.21
N LYS A 165 -30.01 12.05 6.24
CA LYS A 165 -31.33 12.63 6.52
C LYS A 165 -32.13 12.63 5.22
N PHE A 166 -33.22 11.86 5.17
CA PHE A 166 -34.21 12.00 4.11
C PHE A 166 -34.85 13.39 4.21
N ILE A 167 -34.74 14.19 3.14
CA ILE A 167 -35.58 15.38 2.95
C ILE A 167 -36.98 14.93 2.53
N GLY A 168 -37.76 14.48 3.50
CA GLY A 168 -39.15 14.07 3.34
C GLY A 168 -39.69 13.46 4.63
N SER A 169 -40.89 13.87 5.05
CA SER A 169 -41.52 13.41 6.29
C SER A 169 -41.75 11.88 6.30
N VAL A 170 -40.98 11.22 7.17
CA VAL A 170 -41.18 9.95 7.91
C VAL A 170 -42.22 8.96 7.36
N ILE A 171 -41.73 7.85 6.78
CA ILE A 171 -42.08 6.46 7.15
C ILE A 171 -40.80 5.62 6.93
N PHE A 172 -40.35 4.83 7.91
CA PHE A 172 -39.44 3.70 7.68
C PHE A 172 -40.17 2.73 6.75
N ARG A 173 -39.94 2.83 5.44
CA ARG A 173 -40.46 1.85 4.48
C ARG A 173 -39.38 0.77 4.32
N PRO A 174 -39.76 -0.51 4.23
CA PRO A 174 -38.87 -1.55 3.72
C PRO A 174 -38.27 -1.06 2.41
N VAL A 175 -37.04 -1.43 2.13
CA VAL A 175 -36.43 -1.19 0.82
C VAL A 175 -37.40 -1.73 -0.24
N GLN A 176 -38.05 -0.84 -0.98
CA GLN A 176 -38.77 -1.27 -2.17
C GLN A 176 -37.70 -1.73 -3.14
N ASN A 177 -37.81 -2.99 -3.60
CA ASN A 177 -37.01 -3.56 -4.67
C ASN A 177 -36.96 -2.59 -5.84
N ALA A 178 -35.93 -1.76 -5.85
CA ALA A 178 -35.58 -0.99 -7.02
C ALA A 178 -34.68 -1.93 -7.82
N ASP A 179 -35.29 -2.59 -8.81
CA ASP A 179 -34.58 -3.24 -9.90
C ASP A 179 -33.75 -2.17 -10.62
N PHE A 180 -32.56 -1.90 -10.09
CA PHE A 180 -31.54 -1.18 -10.83
C PHE A 180 -30.78 -2.19 -11.67
N PRO A 181 -30.71 -2.00 -13.00
CA PRO A 181 -29.94 -2.88 -13.86
C PRO A 181 -28.48 -2.84 -13.40
N LYS A 182 -27.91 -4.04 -13.22
CA LYS A 182 -26.49 -4.23 -12.94
C LYS A 182 -25.68 -3.52 -14.03
N GLN A 183 -24.81 -2.60 -13.64
CA GLN A 183 -23.70 -2.17 -14.49
C GLN A 183 -22.56 -3.17 -14.38
#